data_AF-A0A0B6ZZ69-F1
#
_entry.id   AF-A0A0B6ZZ69-F1
#
_cell.length_a   1.000
_cell.length_b   1.000
_cell.length_c   1.000
_cell.angle_alpha   90.00
_cell.angle_beta   90.00
_cell.angle_gamma   90.00
#
_symmetry.space_group_name_H-M   'P 1'
#
loop_
_entity.id
_entity.type
_entity.pdbx_description
1 polymer ?
#
loop_
_entity_poly.entity_id
_entity_poly.type
_entity_poly.pdbx_seq_one_letter_code
_entity_poly.pdbx_strand_id
1 'polypeptide(L)'
;NVRKSVLVLALILSDVIGDPLDFIAGGPTVKDTSASEDSLRVLKELYITEAIPPSVRKVLNEEHNRNADQELDTLDWSLVQNVLVGSNKSACEVACARSVALGYLPYLLSTQVEGEAQDIGRMYISLAKYISLGLQGYEQNKEASDLENLLLSKFNIDHNKLKQLQELAQKAVTSGKKGVCIVAGGETTVIVKGKGIGGRNQEMAVAAAIELGESDHRLRSSLKVNDGRRSSTQTKVTFLAAGTDGIDGPNIAAGGVITAGFMAETATSGLDAKEFLNRNDTYTLLSKVDHGLNHVITGHTGTNVMDIHLVLITNMQ
;
A
#
# COMPACT_ATOMS: atom_id res chain seq x y z
N ASN A 1 -9.21 -51.07 -3.68
CA ASN A 1 -9.95 -49.81 -3.47
C ASN A 1 -9.64 -48.85 -4.60
N VAL A 2 -10.54 -48.74 -5.58
CA VAL A 2 -10.43 -47.71 -6.63
C VAL A 2 -10.67 -46.37 -5.94
N ARG A 3 -9.64 -45.53 -5.81
CA ARG A 3 -9.82 -44.16 -5.33
C ARG A 3 -10.72 -43.45 -6.34
N LYS A 4 -11.95 -43.12 -5.94
CA LYS A 4 -12.81 -42.24 -6.74
C LYS A 4 -12.17 -40.87 -6.74
N SER A 5 -11.86 -40.33 -7.92
CA SER A 5 -11.48 -38.93 -8.05
C SER A 5 -12.66 -38.04 -7.67
N VAL A 6 -12.39 -36.95 -6.94
CA VAL A 6 -13.40 -35.99 -6.46
C VAL A 6 -13.01 -34.61 -6.98
N LEU A 7 -14.01 -33.83 -7.38
CA LEU A 7 -13.84 -32.43 -7.74
C LEU A 7 -13.50 -31.60 -6.49
N VAL A 8 -12.45 -30.80 -6.58
CA VAL A 8 -12.06 -29.83 -5.56
C VAL A 8 -12.31 -28.43 -6.10
N LEU A 9 -13.18 -27.69 -5.43
CA LEU A 9 -13.39 -26.26 -5.68
C LEU A 9 -12.87 -25.48 -4.47
N ALA A 10 -11.74 -24.78 -4.64
CA ALA A 10 -11.18 -23.92 -3.61
C ALA A 10 -11.65 -22.48 -3.83
N LEU A 11 -12.29 -21.91 -2.81
CA LEU A 11 -12.62 -20.48 -2.77
C LEU A 11 -11.58 -19.79 -1.90
N ILE A 12 -10.77 -18.93 -2.50
CA ILE A 12 -9.56 -18.39 -1.90
C ILE A 12 -9.74 -16.90 -1.61
N LEU A 13 -9.41 -16.50 -0.39
CA LEU A 13 -9.27 -15.12 0.03
C LEU A 13 -7.78 -14.85 0.22
N SER A 14 -7.20 -13.97 -0.59
CA SER A 14 -5.76 -13.71 -0.60
C SER A 14 -5.39 -12.52 0.29
N ASP A 15 -4.50 -12.80 1.23
CA ASP A 15 -3.77 -11.83 2.05
C ASP A 15 -2.30 -11.69 1.62
N VAL A 16 -1.95 -12.16 0.40
CA VAL A 16 -0.59 -12.16 -0.13
C VAL A 16 -0.48 -11.26 -1.35
N ILE A 17 0.56 -10.44 -1.40
CA ILE A 17 0.82 -9.52 -2.52
C ILE A 17 0.94 -10.31 -3.83
N GLY A 18 0.21 -9.86 -4.86
CA GLY A 18 0.22 -10.47 -6.19
C GLY A 18 -0.68 -11.70 -6.34
N ASP A 19 -1.36 -12.13 -5.28
CA ASP A 19 -2.24 -13.31 -5.25
C ASP A 19 -1.61 -14.64 -5.73
N PRO A 20 -0.34 -14.98 -5.38
CA PRO A 20 0.29 -16.24 -5.76
C PRO A 20 -0.37 -17.44 -5.04
N LEU A 21 -1.14 -18.24 -5.79
CA LEU A 21 -1.95 -19.32 -5.23
C LEU A 21 -1.14 -20.42 -4.53
N ASP A 22 0.08 -20.64 -4.98
CA ASP A 22 1.05 -21.60 -4.41
C ASP A 22 1.60 -21.15 -3.05
N PHE A 23 1.63 -19.85 -2.78
CA PHE A 23 2.05 -19.31 -1.48
C PHE A 23 0.87 -19.21 -0.49
N ILE A 24 -0.34 -18.91 -0.97
CA ILE A 24 -1.51 -18.73 -0.10
C ILE A 24 -1.82 -20.05 0.63
N ALA A 25 -1.71 -20.02 1.96
CA ALA A 25 -1.82 -21.20 2.83
C ALA A 25 -0.89 -22.38 2.43
N GLY A 26 0.21 -22.11 1.71
CA GLY A 26 1.10 -23.13 1.18
C GLY A 26 0.53 -23.93 0.00
N GLY A 27 -0.45 -23.38 -0.71
CA GLY A 27 -0.95 -23.94 -1.97
C GLY A 27 -1.55 -25.34 -1.89
N PRO A 28 -2.41 -25.68 -0.90
CA PRO A 28 -2.92 -27.05 -0.70
C PRO A 28 -3.73 -27.61 -1.87
N THR A 29 -4.16 -26.74 -2.77
CA THR A 29 -4.95 -27.04 -3.99
C THR A 29 -4.26 -26.53 -5.25
N VAL A 30 -2.97 -26.22 -5.15
CA VAL A 30 -2.11 -25.85 -6.26
C VAL A 30 -1.06 -26.94 -6.41
N LYS A 31 -0.73 -27.27 -7.65
CA LYS A 31 0.33 -28.22 -7.91
C LYS A 31 1.66 -27.59 -7.50
N ASP A 32 2.32 -28.23 -6.54
CA ASP A 32 3.69 -27.89 -6.18
C ASP A 32 4.63 -28.19 -7.36
N THR A 33 5.43 -27.20 -7.75
CA THR A 33 6.40 -27.29 -8.84
C THR A 33 7.85 -27.27 -8.34
N SER A 34 8.06 -27.26 -7.02
CA SER A 34 9.39 -27.37 -6.44
C SER A 34 9.98 -28.76 -6.66
N ALA A 35 11.32 -28.84 -6.75
CA ALA A 35 11.99 -30.12 -6.82
C ALA A 35 12.05 -30.75 -5.44
N SER A 36 11.94 -32.09 -5.37
CA SER A 36 12.04 -32.82 -4.09
C SER A 36 13.37 -32.61 -3.35
N GLU A 37 14.43 -32.16 -4.03
CA GLU A 37 15.71 -31.78 -3.44
C GLU A 37 15.76 -30.35 -2.87
N ASP A 38 14.82 -29.47 -3.24
CA ASP A 38 14.88 -28.04 -2.91
C ASP A 38 14.91 -27.81 -1.40
N SER A 39 14.08 -28.54 -0.65
CA SER A 39 14.06 -28.49 0.81
C SER A 39 15.40 -28.91 1.43
N LEU A 40 16.04 -29.96 0.91
CA LEU A 40 17.36 -30.42 1.38
C LEU A 40 18.45 -29.40 1.07
N ARG A 41 18.38 -28.77 -0.10
CA ARG A 41 19.30 -27.69 -0.52
C ARG A 41 19.18 -26.48 0.41
N VAL A 42 17.97 -26.01 0.71
CA VAL A 42 17.74 -24.87 1.62
C VAL A 42 18.32 -25.16 3.01
N LEU A 43 18.11 -26.36 3.56
CA LEU A 43 18.68 -26.73 4.86
C LEU A 43 20.21 -26.71 4.87
N LYS A 44 20.84 -27.10 3.77
CA LYS A 44 22.29 -27.09 3.60
C LYS A 44 22.83 -25.67 3.47
N GLU A 45 22.18 -24.81 2.68
CA GLU A 45 22.55 -23.40 2.50
C GLU A 45 22.42 -22.59 3.80
N LEU A 46 21.44 -22.95 4.64
CA LEU A 46 21.26 -22.36 5.97
C LEU A 46 22.15 -22.99 7.04
N TYR A 47 22.94 -24.03 6.71
CA TYR A 47 23.80 -24.76 7.65
C TYR A 47 23.06 -25.41 8.83
N ILE A 48 21.81 -25.84 8.64
CA ILE A 48 20.95 -26.41 9.69
C ILE A 48 20.55 -27.88 9.46
N THR A 49 21.11 -28.55 8.45
CA THR A 49 20.80 -29.98 8.17
C THR A 49 20.96 -30.88 9.40
N GLU A 50 21.97 -30.62 10.23
CA GLU A 50 22.20 -31.39 11.45
C GLU A 50 21.38 -30.91 12.66
N ALA A 51 20.82 -29.70 12.60
CA ALA A 51 20.04 -29.10 13.68
C ALA A 51 18.55 -29.52 13.64
N ILE A 52 18.06 -29.98 12.48
CA ILE A 52 16.67 -30.44 12.36
C ILE A 52 16.47 -31.84 13.00
N PRO A 53 15.26 -32.17 13.48
CA PRO A 53 14.97 -33.48 14.05
C PRO A 53 15.24 -34.64 13.06
N PRO A 54 15.76 -35.79 13.53
CA PRO A 54 16.02 -36.94 12.67
C PRO A 54 14.79 -37.44 11.89
N SER A 55 13.59 -37.31 12.46
CA SER A 55 12.33 -37.65 11.79
C SER A 55 12.05 -36.79 10.56
N VAL A 56 12.31 -35.48 10.63
CA VAL A 56 12.13 -34.55 9.50
C VAL A 56 13.13 -34.87 8.41
N ARG A 57 14.41 -35.06 8.78
CA ARG A 57 15.47 -35.43 7.82
C ARG A 57 15.14 -36.74 7.10
N LYS A 58 14.57 -37.71 7.82
CA LYS A 58 14.15 -38.99 7.23
C LYS A 58 13.10 -38.77 6.15
N VAL A 59 12.02 -38.03 6.43
CA VAL A 59 10.94 -37.76 5.47
C VAL A 59 11.45 -37.06 4.21
N LEU A 60 12.24 -35.99 4.37
CA LEU A 60 12.77 -35.22 3.23
C LEU A 60 13.67 -36.08 2.33
N ASN A 61 14.51 -36.95 2.90
CA ASN A 61 15.32 -37.88 2.11
C ASN A 61 14.46 -38.95 1.42
N GLU A 62 13.41 -39.44 2.08
CA GLU A 62 12.49 -40.42 1.48
C GLU A 62 11.68 -39.82 0.31
N GLU A 63 11.28 -38.55 0.39
CA GLU A 63 10.61 -37.84 -0.71
C GLU A 63 11.55 -37.60 -1.89
N HIS A 64 12.77 -37.14 -1.62
CA HIS A 64 13.80 -36.98 -2.65
C HIS A 64 14.12 -38.30 -3.35
N ASN A 65 14.37 -39.37 -2.59
CA ASN A 65 14.71 -40.68 -3.15
C ASN A 65 13.58 -41.30 -3.99
N ARG A 66 12.32 -40.92 -3.76
CA ARG A 66 11.16 -41.38 -4.53
C ARG A 66 10.84 -40.49 -5.73
N ASN A 67 11.54 -39.37 -5.93
CA ASN A 67 11.18 -38.35 -6.91
C ASN A 67 9.70 -37.92 -6.76
N ALA A 68 9.30 -37.53 -5.54
CA ALA A 68 7.92 -37.20 -5.21
C ALA A 68 7.30 -36.12 -6.13
N ASP A 69 8.13 -35.21 -6.64
CA ASP A 69 7.77 -34.21 -7.65
C ASP A 69 7.28 -34.86 -8.96
N GLN A 70 7.95 -35.91 -9.44
CA GLN A 70 7.52 -36.68 -10.61
C GLN A 70 6.26 -37.51 -10.33
N GLU A 71 6.06 -37.99 -9.10
CA GLU A 71 4.81 -38.65 -8.72
C GLU A 71 3.61 -37.68 -8.84
N LEU A 72 3.77 -36.42 -8.42
CA LEU A 72 2.74 -35.38 -8.53
C LEU A 72 2.38 -35.04 -9.98
N ASP A 73 3.33 -35.16 -10.92
CA ASP A 73 3.08 -34.99 -12.36
C ASP A 73 2.13 -36.04 -12.95
N THR A 74 2.02 -37.21 -12.31
CA THR A 74 1.13 -38.29 -12.77
C THR A 74 -0.32 -38.12 -12.32
N LEU A 75 -0.59 -37.18 -11.39
CA LEU A 75 -1.93 -36.94 -10.86
C LEU A 75 -2.76 -36.08 -11.82
N ASP A 76 -4.06 -36.36 -11.88
CA ASP A 76 -5.02 -35.56 -12.64
C ASP A 76 -5.47 -34.33 -11.85
N TRP A 77 -4.88 -33.18 -12.18
CA TRP A 77 -5.21 -31.87 -11.60
C TRP A 77 -6.38 -31.18 -12.30
N SER A 78 -6.96 -31.76 -13.37
CA SER A 78 -8.09 -31.16 -14.09
C SER A 78 -9.38 -31.08 -13.25
N LEU A 79 -9.44 -31.84 -12.16
CA LEU A 79 -10.52 -31.84 -11.17
C LEU A 79 -10.29 -30.84 -10.03
N VAL A 80 -9.28 -30.00 -10.10
CA VAL A 80 -9.02 -28.94 -9.11
C VAL A 80 -9.27 -27.59 -9.75
N GLN A 81 -10.19 -26.82 -9.17
CA GLN A 81 -10.50 -25.46 -9.58
C GLN A 81 -10.24 -24.50 -8.43
N ASN A 82 -9.35 -23.55 -8.65
CA ASN A 82 -9.05 -22.46 -7.71
C ASN A 82 -9.76 -21.19 -8.16
N VAL A 83 -10.54 -20.58 -7.26
CA VAL A 83 -11.27 -19.35 -7.50
C VAL A 83 -10.90 -18.34 -6.43
N LEU A 84 -10.23 -17.27 -6.83
CA LEU A 84 -9.97 -16.12 -5.96
C LEU A 84 -11.27 -15.33 -5.78
N VAL A 85 -11.85 -15.38 -4.59
CA VAL A 85 -13.13 -14.71 -4.25
C VAL A 85 -12.92 -13.37 -3.56
N GLY A 86 -11.70 -13.09 -3.09
CA GLY A 86 -11.32 -11.78 -2.60
C GLY A 86 -9.80 -11.61 -2.55
N SER A 87 -9.36 -10.39 -2.82
CA SER A 87 -7.97 -9.95 -2.69
C SER A 87 -7.88 -8.44 -2.61
N ASN A 88 -6.67 -7.90 -2.42
CA ASN A 88 -6.46 -6.46 -2.37
C ASN A 88 -6.98 -5.77 -3.65
N LYS A 89 -6.79 -6.41 -4.81
CA LYS A 89 -7.34 -5.94 -6.08
C LYS A 89 -8.84 -5.72 -6.02
N SER A 90 -9.58 -6.69 -5.49
CA SER A 90 -11.04 -6.57 -5.36
C SER A 90 -11.45 -5.40 -4.44
N ALA A 91 -10.71 -5.17 -3.35
CA ALA A 91 -10.94 -4.04 -2.45
C ALA A 91 -10.66 -2.69 -3.15
N CYS A 92 -9.57 -2.59 -3.89
CA CYS A 92 -9.24 -1.40 -4.67
C CYS A 92 -10.25 -1.12 -5.80
N GLU A 93 -10.74 -2.15 -6.49
CA GLU A 93 -11.79 -2.01 -7.52
C GLU A 93 -13.08 -1.44 -6.94
N VAL A 94 -13.51 -1.94 -5.76
CA VAL A 94 -14.67 -1.40 -5.04
C VAL A 94 -14.43 0.05 -4.60
N ALA A 95 -13.23 0.38 -4.12
CA ALA A 95 -12.88 1.76 -3.78
C ALA A 95 -12.92 2.69 -5.01
N CYS A 96 -12.40 2.26 -6.16
CA CYS A 96 -12.52 2.99 -7.42
C CYS A 96 -13.99 3.24 -7.80
N ALA A 97 -14.83 2.20 -7.76
CA ALA A 97 -16.26 2.31 -8.06
C ALA A 97 -16.96 3.27 -7.09
N ARG A 98 -16.62 3.22 -5.80
CA ARG A 98 -17.16 4.12 -4.78
C ARG A 98 -16.73 5.57 -5.03
N SER A 99 -15.49 5.81 -5.43
CA SER A 99 -14.99 7.14 -5.78
C SER A 99 -15.75 7.77 -6.95
N VAL A 100 -16.11 6.98 -7.97
CA VAL A 100 -16.98 7.43 -9.07
C VAL A 100 -18.35 7.86 -8.53
N ALA A 101 -18.98 7.03 -7.70
CA ALA A 101 -20.30 7.32 -7.11
C ALA A 101 -20.28 8.58 -6.24
N LEU A 102 -19.13 8.91 -5.63
CA LEU A 102 -18.94 10.12 -4.83
C LEU A 102 -18.58 11.37 -5.65
N GLY A 103 -18.36 11.23 -6.96
CA GLY A 103 -18.11 12.33 -7.90
C GLY A 103 -16.64 12.61 -8.23
N TYR A 104 -15.73 11.68 -7.92
CA TYR A 104 -14.31 11.74 -8.25
C TYR A 104 -13.99 10.96 -9.53
N LEU A 105 -12.86 11.27 -10.15
CA LEU A 105 -12.26 10.41 -11.17
C LEU A 105 -11.24 9.47 -10.51
N PRO A 106 -11.45 8.15 -10.50
CA PRO A 106 -10.51 7.22 -9.88
C PRO A 106 -9.32 6.93 -10.79
N TYR A 107 -8.18 6.62 -10.18
CA TYR A 107 -7.01 6.03 -10.84
C TYR A 107 -6.45 4.91 -9.97
N LEU A 108 -6.47 3.67 -10.45
CA LEU A 108 -5.84 2.54 -9.75
C LEU A 108 -4.33 2.54 -10.04
N LEU A 109 -3.52 2.94 -9.07
CA LEU A 109 -2.07 3.05 -9.22
C LEU A 109 -1.36 1.70 -9.17
N SER A 110 -1.68 0.89 -8.16
CA SER A 110 -1.12 -0.45 -7.94
C SER A 110 -1.95 -1.22 -6.90
N THR A 111 -1.88 -2.54 -6.95
CA THR A 111 -2.43 -3.47 -5.93
C THR A 111 -1.32 -4.30 -5.27
N GLN A 112 -0.07 -3.88 -5.52
CA GLN A 112 1.17 -4.53 -5.09
C GLN A 112 2.15 -3.45 -4.59
N VAL A 113 1.66 -2.51 -3.79
CA VAL A 113 2.52 -1.52 -3.14
C VAL A 113 3.32 -2.21 -2.04
N GLU A 114 4.63 -2.13 -2.15
CA GLU A 114 5.60 -2.68 -1.21
C GLU A 114 6.64 -1.63 -0.85
N GLY A 115 7.29 -1.81 0.29
CA GLY A 115 8.39 -0.96 0.73
C GLY A 115 8.22 -0.41 2.15
N GLU A 116 9.07 0.55 2.49
CA GLU A 116 9.06 1.20 3.79
C GLU A 116 7.92 2.23 3.86
N ALA A 117 7.11 2.16 4.91
CA ALA A 117 5.83 2.88 4.98
C ALA A 117 5.98 4.40 4.92
N GLN A 118 7.02 4.98 5.54
CA GLN A 118 7.27 6.42 5.51
C GLN A 118 7.67 6.87 4.10
N ASP A 119 8.49 6.08 3.40
CA ASP A 119 8.87 6.36 2.02
C ASP A 119 7.68 6.33 1.07
N ILE A 120 6.78 5.35 1.21
CA ILE A 120 5.54 5.26 0.43
C ILE A 120 4.59 6.42 0.75
N GLY A 121 4.49 6.84 2.01
CA GLY A 121 3.70 8.01 2.39
C GLY A 121 4.19 9.29 1.70
N ARG A 122 5.51 9.49 1.66
CA ARG A 122 6.14 10.61 0.95
C ARG A 122 5.89 10.54 -0.56
N MET A 123 6.01 9.36 -1.16
CA MET A 123 5.75 9.13 -2.58
C MET A 123 4.36 9.64 -3.00
N TYR A 124 3.30 9.30 -2.26
CA TYR A 124 1.95 9.73 -2.61
C TYR A 124 1.80 11.24 -2.64
N ILE A 125 2.48 11.94 -1.73
CA ILE A 125 2.43 13.41 -1.68
C ILE A 125 3.32 14.02 -2.75
N SER A 126 4.48 13.43 -3.06
CA SER A 126 5.28 13.81 -4.24
C SER A 126 4.48 13.66 -5.54
N LEU A 127 3.71 12.58 -5.68
CA LEU A 127 2.83 12.36 -6.82
C LEU A 127 1.70 13.40 -6.89
N ALA A 128 1.04 13.68 -5.77
CA ALA A 128 0.00 14.71 -5.71
C ALA A 128 0.53 16.11 -6.05
N LYS A 129 1.77 16.45 -5.65
CA LYS A 129 2.44 17.69 -6.03
C LYS A 129 2.76 17.74 -7.51
N TYR A 130 3.31 16.67 -8.07
CA TYR A 130 3.61 16.57 -9.50
C TYR A 130 2.35 16.84 -10.34
N ILE A 131 1.22 16.23 -9.97
CA ILE A 131 -0.08 16.47 -10.61
C ILE A 131 -0.53 17.92 -10.44
N SER A 132 -0.39 18.49 -9.24
CA SER A 132 -0.79 19.86 -8.94
C SER A 132 0.02 20.90 -9.72
N LEU A 133 1.33 20.69 -9.87
CA LEU A 133 2.22 21.53 -10.67
C LEU A 133 1.85 21.46 -12.16
N GLY A 134 1.50 20.27 -12.65
CA GLY A 134 1.05 20.09 -14.03
C GLY A 134 -0.20 20.92 -14.35
N LEU A 135 -1.21 20.86 -13.48
CA LEU A 135 -2.44 21.65 -13.62
C LEU A 135 -2.21 23.17 -13.61
N GLN A 136 -1.16 23.63 -12.94
CA GLN A 136 -0.81 25.04 -12.87
C GLN A 136 0.09 25.49 -14.05
N GLY A 137 0.39 24.59 -14.99
CA GLY A 137 1.25 24.87 -16.14
C GLY A 137 2.75 24.93 -15.79
N TYR A 138 3.16 24.37 -14.65
CA TYR A 138 4.55 24.36 -14.18
C TYR A 138 5.30 23.06 -14.50
N GLU A 139 4.84 22.29 -15.50
CA GLU A 139 5.41 20.99 -15.90
C GLU A 139 6.90 21.04 -16.24
N GLN A 140 7.38 22.19 -16.72
CA GLN A 140 8.77 22.39 -17.15
C GLN A 140 9.65 23.03 -16.05
N ASN A 141 9.12 23.23 -14.85
CA ASN A 141 9.91 23.82 -13.76
C ASN A 141 10.85 22.77 -13.14
N LYS A 142 11.92 23.24 -12.50
CA LYS A 142 12.92 22.36 -11.88
C LYS A 142 12.30 21.40 -10.84
N GLU A 143 11.32 21.88 -10.08
CA GLU A 143 10.66 21.09 -9.03
C GLU A 143 9.86 19.91 -9.60
N ALA A 144 9.13 20.11 -10.71
CA ALA A 144 8.39 19.08 -11.42
C ALA A 144 9.35 18.03 -11.99
N SER A 145 10.47 18.44 -12.58
CA SER A 145 11.51 17.53 -13.06
C SER A 145 12.17 16.73 -11.93
N ASP A 146 12.45 17.36 -10.78
CA ASP A 146 13.03 16.69 -9.61
C ASP A 146 12.03 15.66 -9.03
N LEU A 147 10.75 16.00 -8.97
CA LEU A 147 9.67 15.09 -8.55
C LEU A 147 9.50 13.93 -9.52
N GLU A 148 9.49 14.19 -10.83
CA GLU A 148 9.39 13.16 -11.86
C GLU A 148 10.55 12.16 -11.75
N ASN A 149 11.78 12.65 -11.65
CA ASN A 149 12.96 11.80 -11.45
C ASN A 149 12.87 10.95 -10.18
N LEU A 150 12.38 11.53 -9.07
CA LEU A 150 12.16 10.80 -7.82
C LEU A 150 11.13 9.67 -8.01
N LEU A 151 9.98 9.98 -8.64
CA LEU A 151 8.87 9.04 -8.86
C LEU A 151 9.28 7.87 -9.78
N LEU A 152 10.08 8.15 -10.80
CA LEU A 152 10.60 7.14 -11.72
C LEU A 152 11.66 6.25 -11.06
N SER A 153 12.70 6.88 -10.48
CA SER A 153 13.91 6.16 -10.04
C SER A 153 13.73 5.42 -8.71
N LYS A 154 13.00 6.01 -7.75
CA LYS A 154 12.84 5.43 -6.41
C LYS A 154 11.59 4.57 -6.30
N PHE A 155 10.52 4.94 -6.99
CA PHE A 155 9.19 4.34 -6.79
C PHE A 155 8.63 3.61 -8.01
N ASN A 156 9.39 3.56 -9.12
CA ASN A 156 9.02 2.85 -10.34
C ASN A 156 7.64 3.25 -10.90
N ILE A 157 7.29 4.54 -10.77
CA ILE A 157 6.11 5.12 -11.41
C ILE A 157 6.54 5.62 -12.78
N ASP A 158 6.28 4.81 -13.81
CA ASP A 158 6.69 5.10 -15.19
C ASP A 158 6.05 6.38 -15.78
N HIS A 159 6.66 6.91 -16.84
CA HIS A 159 6.19 8.11 -17.53
C HIS A 159 4.76 8.00 -18.06
N ASN A 160 4.29 6.79 -18.43
CA ASN A 160 2.92 6.61 -18.93
C ASN A 160 1.91 6.83 -17.80
N LYS A 161 2.18 6.28 -16.61
CA LYS A 161 1.33 6.49 -15.43
C LYS A 161 1.28 7.97 -15.03
N LEU A 162 2.42 8.65 -15.01
CA LEU A 162 2.50 10.07 -14.69
C LEU A 162 1.67 10.92 -15.66
N LYS A 163 1.83 10.65 -16.97
CA LYS A 163 1.05 11.32 -18.02
C LYS A 163 -0.45 11.07 -17.88
N GLN A 164 -0.87 9.82 -17.66
CA GLN A 164 -2.28 9.46 -17.46
C GLN A 164 -2.89 10.18 -16.25
N LEU A 165 -2.13 10.32 -15.16
CA LEU A 165 -2.58 11.04 -13.97
C LEU A 165 -2.75 12.55 -14.22
N GLN A 166 -1.83 13.18 -14.95
CA GLN A 166 -1.97 14.58 -15.36
C GLN A 166 -3.19 14.78 -16.28
N GLU A 167 -3.37 13.94 -17.28
CA GLU A 167 -4.54 13.96 -18.18
C GLU A 167 -5.85 13.77 -17.40
N LEU A 168 -5.87 12.84 -16.45
CA LEU A 168 -7.03 12.58 -15.59
C LEU A 168 -7.35 13.79 -14.69
N ALA A 169 -6.33 14.44 -14.14
CA ALA A 169 -6.49 15.65 -13.34
C ALA A 169 -7.05 16.80 -14.18
N GLN A 170 -6.52 17.03 -15.39
CA GLN A 170 -7.04 18.03 -16.33
C GLN A 170 -8.49 17.73 -16.73
N LYS A 171 -8.82 16.45 -16.93
CA LYS A 171 -10.19 16.01 -17.18
C LYS A 171 -11.11 16.27 -15.99
N ALA A 172 -10.65 16.06 -14.76
CA ALA A 172 -11.45 16.33 -13.57
C ALA A 172 -11.81 17.81 -13.46
N VAL A 173 -10.87 18.72 -13.76
CA VAL A 173 -11.09 20.18 -13.80
C VAL A 173 -12.11 20.56 -14.88
N THR A 174 -11.92 20.06 -16.10
CA THR A 174 -12.76 20.43 -17.26
C THR A 174 -14.17 19.82 -17.24
N SER A 175 -14.35 18.67 -16.58
CA SER A 175 -15.64 17.96 -16.51
C SER A 175 -16.45 18.25 -15.23
N GLY A 176 -16.01 19.22 -14.40
CA GLY A 176 -16.72 19.61 -13.18
C GLY A 176 -16.77 18.51 -12.11
N LYS A 177 -15.82 17.57 -12.12
CA LYS A 177 -15.70 16.52 -11.09
C LYS A 177 -15.09 17.11 -9.82
N LYS A 178 -15.31 16.45 -8.69
CA LYS A 178 -14.81 16.93 -7.39
C LYS A 178 -13.28 16.89 -7.29
N GLY A 179 -12.65 16.01 -8.06
CA GLY A 179 -11.21 15.76 -7.96
C GLY A 179 -10.79 14.45 -8.59
N VAL A 180 -9.51 14.12 -8.40
CA VAL A 180 -8.95 12.79 -8.66
C VAL A 180 -8.87 12.01 -7.35
N CYS A 181 -9.17 10.71 -7.41
CA CYS A 181 -8.93 9.77 -6.34
C CYS A 181 -7.93 8.71 -6.83
N ILE A 182 -6.70 8.78 -6.34
CA ILE A 182 -5.71 7.75 -6.58
C ILE A 182 -5.98 6.64 -5.56
N VAL A 183 -6.20 5.43 -6.06
CA VAL A 183 -6.41 4.23 -5.26
C VAL A 183 -5.19 3.34 -5.43
N ALA A 184 -4.68 2.81 -4.33
CA ALA A 184 -3.65 1.80 -4.35
C ALA A 184 -3.85 0.83 -3.19
N GLY A 185 -3.11 -0.27 -3.20
CA GLY A 185 -3.06 -1.22 -2.10
C GLY A 185 -1.88 -2.15 -2.23
N GLY A 186 -1.63 -2.92 -1.17
CA GLY A 186 -0.46 -3.77 -1.01
C GLY A 186 -0.16 -3.91 0.48
N GLU A 187 1.09 -4.21 0.83
CA GLU A 187 1.51 -4.38 2.21
C GLU A 187 2.86 -3.69 2.41
N THR A 188 2.91 -2.72 3.32
CA THR A 188 4.15 -1.99 3.63
C THR A 188 4.79 -2.49 4.91
N THR A 189 6.04 -2.09 5.14
CA THR A 189 6.79 -2.46 6.35
C THR A 189 7.28 -1.23 7.08
N VAL A 190 7.50 -1.38 8.39
CA VAL A 190 8.07 -0.35 9.25
C VAL A 190 9.42 -0.82 9.75
N ILE A 191 10.43 0.03 9.62
CA ILE A 191 11.71 -0.18 10.30
C ILE A 191 11.57 0.35 11.73
N VAL A 192 11.38 -0.56 12.68
CA VAL A 192 11.23 -0.23 14.10
C VAL A 192 12.56 0.21 14.70
N LYS A 193 12.66 1.48 15.08
CA LYS A 193 13.83 2.14 15.69
C LYS A 193 13.58 2.53 17.14
N GLY A 194 12.33 2.82 17.50
CA GLY A 194 11.91 3.26 18.82
C GLY A 194 11.10 2.23 19.61
N LYS A 195 10.50 2.69 20.71
CA LYS A 195 9.61 1.92 21.59
C LYS A 195 8.16 2.43 21.56
N GLY A 196 7.85 3.28 20.58
CA GLY A 196 6.52 3.84 20.39
C GLY A 196 5.49 2.80 19.99
N ILE A 197 4.23 3.22 19.98
CA ILE A 197 3.12 2.43 19.45
C ILE A 197 2.66 3.10 18.15
N GLY A 198 2.51 2.30 17.10
CA GLY A 198 2.06 2.73 15.79
C GLY A 198 1.85 1.54 14.87
N GLY A 199 1.67 1.82 13.59
CA GLY A 199 1.61 0.81 12.54
C GLY A 199 2.02 1.40 11.19
N ARG A 200 2.14 0.54 10.19
CA ARG A 200 2.60 0.90 8.84
C ARG A 200 1.68 1.93 8.19
N ASN A 201 0.36 1.79 8.31
CA ASN A 201 -0.59 2.72 7.73
C ASN A 201 -0.56 4.09 8.43
N GLN A 202 -0.44 4.12 9.76
CA GLN A 202 -0.28 5.34 10.54
C GLN A 202 1.06 6.04 10.25
N GLU A 203 2.16 5.30 10.13
CA GLU A 203 3.46 5.86 9.76
C GLU A 203 3.44 6.44 8.35
N MET A 204 2.82 5.74 7.40
CA MET A 204 2.60 6.24 6.05
C MET A 204 1.79 7.55 6.07
N ALA A 205 0.70 7.61 6.84
CA ALA A 205 -0.14 8.79 6.96
C ALA A 205 0.61 9.98 7.58
N VAL A 206 1.35 9.77 8.67
CA VAL A 206 2.13 10.84 9.33
C VAL A 206 3.28 11.31 8.44
N ALA A 207 3.98 10.41 7.75
CA ALA A 207 5.03 10.76 6.80
C ALA A 207 4.49 11.59 5.63
N ALA A 208 3.32 11.20 5.10
CA ALA A 208 2.60 11.98 4.10
C ALA A 208 2.26 13.40 4.61
N ALA A 209 1.75 13.54 5.83
CA ALA A 209 1.44 14.85 6.39
C ALA A 209 2.66 15.75 6.54
N ILE A 210 3.79 15.20 7.00
CA ILE A 210 5.07 15.94 7.09
C ILE A 210 5.51 16.42 5.70
N GLU A 211 5.47 15.53 4.71
CA GLU A 211 5.84 15.83 3.32
C GLU A 211 4.95 16.89 2.67
N LEU A 212 3.65 16.88 3.01
CA LEU A 212 2.69 17.89 2.58
C LEU A 212 3.01 19.26 3.20
N GLY A 213 3.21 19.31 4.53
CA GLY A 213 3.50 20.55 5.25
C GLY A 213 4.82 21.21 4.86
N GLU A 214 5.88 20.42 4.63
CA GLU A 214 7.18 20.96 4.18
C GLU A 214 7.11 21.58 2.79
N SER A 215 6.23 21.07 1.94
CA SER A 215 6.14 21.53 0.55
C SER A 215 5.22 22.71 0.36
N ASP A 216 4.18 22.84 1.17
CA ASP A 216 3.42 24.08 1.26
C ASP A 216 4.32 25.26 1.64
N HIS A 217 5.30 25.04 2.53
CA HIS A 217 6.30 26.06 2.86
C HIS A 217 7.23 26.38 1.67
N ARG A 218 7.68 25.37 0.92
CA ARG A 218 8.52 25.55 -0.27
C ARG A 218 7.79 26.29 -1.39
N LEU A 219 6.57 25.87 -1.74
CA LEU A 219 5.70 26.53 -2.72
C LEU A 219 5.46 28.00 -2.35
N ARG A 220 5.10 28.29 -1.09
CA ARG A 220 4.91 29.68 -0.61
C ARG A 220 6.20 30.51 -0.64
N SER A 221 7.35 29.89 -0.40
CA SER A 221 8.65 30.58 -0.41
C SER A 221 9.20 30.85 -1.82
N SER A 222 8.92 29.95 -2.77
CA SER A 222 9.27 30.08 -4.19
C SER A 222 8.35 31.06 -4.91
N LEU A 223 7.07 31.11 -4.53
CA LEU A 223 6.06 32.03 -5.05
C LEU A 223 6.07 33.38 -4.31
N LYS A 224 7.22 34.05 -4.16
CA LYS A 224 7.27 35.49 -3.79
C LYS A 224 6.61 36.35 -4.87
N VAL A 225 5.30 36.21 -5.05
CA VAL A 225 4.47 37.02 -5.93
C VAL A 225 3.76 38.04 -5.05
N ASN A 226 4.24 39.28 -5.16
CA ASN A 226 3.72 40.47 -4.52
C ASN A 226 2.41 40.98 -5.18
N ASP A 227 1.50 40.08 -5.58
CA ASP A 227 0.22 40.50 -6.17
C ASP A 227 -0.93 40.18 -5.21
N GLY A 228 -1.61 41.23 -4.75
CA GLY A 228 -2.75 41.19 -3.83
C GLY A 228 -4.01 40.52 -4.39
N ARG A 229 -3.90 39.73 -5.47
CA ARG A 229 -4.95 38.86 -5.99
C ARG A 229 -4.92 37.52 -5.29
N ARG A 230 -5.46 37.49 -4.06
CA ARG A 230 -5.90 36.25 -3.41
C ARG A 230 -7.06 35.65 -4.21
N SER A 231 -6.75 34.72 -5.11
CA SER A 231 -7.70 33.70 -5.56
C SER A 231 -7.05 32.34 -5.28
N SER A 232 -6.93 32.00 -4.00
CA SER A 232 -6.28 30.77 -3.54
C SER A 232 -7.28 29.63 -3.47
N THR A 233 -7.65 29.05 -4.59
CA THR A 233 -8.13 27.66 -4.63
C THR A 233 -6.88 26.77 -4.57
N GLN A 234 -6.25 26.73 -3.39
CA GLN A 234 -5.10 25.86 -3.15
C GLN A 234 -5.57 24.41 -3.31
N THR A 235 -4.91 23.64 -4.17
CA THR A 235 -5.15 22.21 -4.33
C THR A 235 -5.13 21.54 -2.96
N LYS A 236 -6.21 20.84 -2.62
CA LYS A 236 -6.34 20.16 -1.33
C LYS A 236 -6.04 18.68 -1.51
N VAL A 237 -5.06 18.20 -0.76
CA VAL A 237 -4.69 16.79 -0.70
C VAL A 237 -5.21 16.19 0.61
N THR A 238 -5.85 15.03 0.53
CA THR A 238 -6.22 14.18 1.66
C THR A 238 -5.67 12.79 1.41
N PHE A 239 -5.05 12.20 2.41
CA PHE A 239 -4.44 10.89 2.30
C PHE A 239 -4.97 9.98 3.39
N LEU A 240 -5.34 8.75 3.01
CA LEU A 240 -5.76 7.70 3.93
C LEU A 240 -4.96 6.44 3.63
N ALA A 241 -4.51 5.77 4.69
CA ALA A 241 -3.97 4.42 4.64
C ALA A 241 -4.65 3.59 5.73
N ALA A 242 -5.08 2.38 5.41
CA ALA A 242 -5.70 1.48 6.38
C ALA A 242 -5.56 0.00 6.03
N GLY A 243 -5.31 -0.83 7.04
CA GLY A 243 -5.39 -2.28 7.00
C GLY A 243 -6.84 -2.75 6.86
N THR A 244 -7.09 -3.66 5.93
CA THR A 244 -8.45 -4.16 5.67
C THR A 244 -8.96 -5.12 6.75
N ASP A 245 -8.08 -5.62 7.62
CA ASP A 245 -8.39 -6.38 8.83
C ASP A 245 -8.87 -5.52 10.01
N GLY A 246 -8.69 -4.21 9.89
CA GLY A 246 -9.04 -3.24 10.91
C GLY A 246 -7.96 -3.02 11.96
N ILE A 247 -6.74 -3.49 11.72
CA ILE A 247 -5.60 -3.42 12.64
C ILE A 247 -4.37 -2.86 11.93
N ASP A 248 -3.66 -1.95 12.58
CA ASP A 248 -2.41 -1.39 12.09
C ASP A 248 -1.36 -1.38 13.19
N GLY A 249 -0.59 -2.47 13.28
CA GLY A 249 0.35 -2.71 14.38
C GLY A 249 -0.35 -3.07 15.69
N PRO A 250 0.33 -2.96 16.86
CA PRO A 250 -0.22 -3.41 18.15
C PRO A 250 -1.17 -2.38 18.78
N ASN A 251 -2.21 -1.95 18.05
CA ASN A 251 -3.24 -1.03 18.52
C ASN A 251 -4.61 -1.28 17.86
N ILE A 252 -5.63 -0.50 18.24
CA ILE A 252 -7.03 -0.71 17.82
C ILE A 252 -7.41 -0.03 16.50
N ALA A 253 -6.51 0.78 15.93
CA ALA A 253 -6.80 1.49 14.69
C ALA A 253 -6.44 0.60 13.50
N ALA A 254 -7.17 0.80 12.40
CA ALA A 254 -6.85 0.24 11.10
C ALA A 254 -5.79 1.06 10.37
N GLY A 255 -5.54 2.31 10.78
CA GLY A 255 -4.59 3.18 10.12
C GLY A 255 -4.85 4.65 10.43
N GLY A 256 -4.57 5.52 9.46
CA GLY A 256 -4.68 6.97 9.62
C GLY A 256 -5.18 7.69 8.38
N VAL A 257 -5.85 8.81 8.61
CA VAL A 257 -6.25 9.77 7.58
C VAL A 257 -5.66 11.13 7.93
N ILE A 258 -5.06 11.81 6.95
CA ILE A 258 -4.51 13.15 7.12
C ILE A 258 -5.04 14.10 6.06
N THR A 259 -5.17 15.35 6.45
CA THR A 259 -5.52 16.47 5.57
C THR A 259 -4.42 17.52 5.61
N ALA A 260 -4.52 18.54 4.76
CA ALA A 260 -3.59 19.68 4.77
C ALA A 260 -3.51 20.43 6.13
N GLY A 261 -4.52 20.31 7.00
CA GLY A 261 -4.54 20.94 8.32
C GLY A 261 -3.67 20.24 9.38
N PHE A 262 -3.36 18.95 9.18
CA PHE A 262 -2.81 18.09 10.22
C PHE A 262 -1.53 18.63 10.87
N MET A 263 -0.61 19.18 10.06
CA MET A 263 0.65 19.73 10.59
C MET A 263 0.42 21.00 11.43
N ALA A 264 -0.55 21.83 11.06
CA ALA A 264 -0.92 23.00 11.84
C ALA A 264 -1.58 22.59 13.17
N GLU A 265 -2.50 21.62 13.13
CA GLU A 265 -3.18 21.06 14.32
C GLU A 265 -2.17 20.42 15.28
N THR A 266 -1.18 19.70 14.74
CA THR A 266 -0.08 19.10 15.50
C THR A 266 0.74 20.18 16.21
N ALA A 267 1.10 21.25 15.51
CA ALA A 267 1.84 22.36 16.07
C ALA A 267 1.05 23.12 17.15
N THR A 268 -0.26 23.36 16.94
CA THR A 268 -1.15 23.97 17.94
C THR A 268 -1.27 23.11 19.21
N SER A 269 -1.15 21.78 19.06
CA SER A 269 -1.14 20.84 20.18
C SER A 269 0.21 20.76 20.91
N GLY A 270 1.23 21.51 20.45
CA GLY A 270 2.58 21.51 21.03
C GLY A 270 3.35 20.21 20.81
N LEU A 271 3.03 19.46 19.75
CA LEU A 271 3.65 18.18 19.41
C LEU A 271 4.54 18.31 18.17
N ASP A 272 5.54 17.44 18.03
CA ASP A 272 6.39 17.34 16.83
C ASP A 272 6.16 16.02 16.10
N ALA A 273 5.45 16.06 14.97
CA ALA A 273 5.17 14.88 14.16
C ALA A 273 6.45 14.09 13.78
N LYS A 274 7.57 14.78 13.51
CA LYS A 274 8.83 14.11 13.14
C LYS A 274 9.43 13.35 14.31
N GLU A 275 9.35 13.90 15.52
CA GLU A 275 9.82 13.21 16.73
C GLU A 275 9.03 11.92 16.96
N PHE A 276 7.70 11.99 16.88
CA PHE A 276 6.83 10.82 17.05
C PHE A 276 7.06 9.78 15.95
N LEU A 277 7.24 10.19 14.70
CA LEU A 277 7.55 9.29 13.59
C LEU A 277 8.92 8.61 13.79
N ASN A 278 9.95 9.35 14.21
CA ASN A 278 11.30 8.82 14.43
C ASN A 278 11.38 7.77 15.53
N ARG A 279 10.46 7.80 16.50
CA ARG A 279 10.39 6.85 17.62
C ARG A 279 9.27 5.80 17.46
N ASN A 280 8.68 5.70 16.26
CA ASN A 280 7.58 4.79 15.89
C ASN A 280 6.33 4.93 16.80
N ASP A 281 5.97 6.14 17.19
CA ASP A 281 4.89 6.43 18.15
C ASP A 281 3.69 7.15 17.52
N THR A 282 3.36 6.81 16.27
CA THR A 282 2.32 7.48 15.49
C THR A 282 0.92 7.31 16.06
N TYR A 283 0.63 6.21 16.76
CA TYR A 283 -0.65 6.03 17.46
C TYR A 283 -0.88 7.09 18.54
N THR A 284 0.16 7.35 19.35
CA THR A 284 0.11 8.37 20.40
C THR A 284 0.00 9.77 19.82
N LEU A 285 0.68 10.06 18.71
CA LEU A 285 0.54 11.34 18.01
C LEU A 285 -0.91 11.54 17.55
N LEU A 286 -1.43 10.59 16.78
CA LEU A 286 -2.75 10.68 16.17
C LEU A 286 -3.87 10.74 17.22
N SER A 287 -3.72 10.06 18.36
CA SER A 287 -4.71 10.13 19.46
C SER A 287 -4.76 11.48 20.16
N LYS A 288 -3.67 12.27 20.11
CA LYS A 288 -3.58 13.59 20.74
C LYS A 288 -3.97 14.72 19.80
N VAL A 289 -3.65 14.59 18.51
CA VAL A 289 -3.98 15.60 17.50
C VAL A 289 -5.45 15.50 17.12
N ASP A 290 -6.15 16.64 17.14
CA ASP A 290 -7.58 16.75 16.78
C ASP A 290 -8.47 15.69 17.46
N HIS A 291 -8.21 15.44 18.75
CA HIS A 291 -8.96 14.48 19.56
C HIS A 291 -9.05 13.05 18.97
N GLY A 292 -8.07 12.62 18.18
CA GLY A 292 -8.07 11.28 17.59
C GLY A 292 -8.88 11.16 16.29
N LEU A 293 -9.42 12.25 15.74
CA LEU A 293 -10.23 12.21 14.51
C LEU A 293 -9.46 11.75 13.26
N ASN A 294 -8.13 11.80 13.32
CA ASN A 294 -7.25 11.33 12.25
C ASN A 294 -6.94 9.82 12.33
N HIS A 295 -7.45 9.11 13.36
CA HIS A 295 -7.42 7.65 13.40
C HIS A 295 -8.51 7.07 12.51
N VAL A 296 -8.17 6.01 11.77
CA VAL A 296 -9.17 5.18 11.11
C VAL A 296 -9.51 4.03 12.06
N ILE A 297 -10.65 4.11 12.75
CA ILE A 297 -11.14 3.06 13.66
C ILE A 297 -12.30 2.31 13.00
N THR A 298 -12.06 1.08 12.55
CA THR A 298 -13.09 0.21 11.97
C THR A 298 -13.56 -0.88 12.93
N GLY A 299 -12.73 -1.23 13.93
CA GLY A 299 -12.81 -2.51 14.62
C GLY A 299 -12.39 -3.67 13.69
N HIS A 300 -12.37 -4.89 14.24
CA HIS A 300 -12.07 -6.09 13.46
C HIS A 300 -13.11 -6.29 12.36
N THR A 301 -12.64 -6.38 11.11
CA THR A 301 -13.52 -6.53 9.94
C THR A 301 -13.89 -7.99 9.66
N GLY A 302 -13.11 -8.94 10.20
CA GLY A 302 -13.27 -10.37 9.95
C GLY A 302 -12.74 -10.85 8.59
N THR A 303 -11.96 -10.01 7.90
CA THR A 303 -11.29 -10.33 6.63
C THR A 303 -9.86 -9.76 6.65
N ASN A 304 -8.97 -10.23 5.79
CA ASN A 304 -7.68 -9.58 5.55
C ASN A 304 -7.33 -9.71 4.07
N VAL A 305 -7.16 -8.58 3.40
CA VAL A 305 -6.66 -8.49 2.03
C VAL A 305 -5.61 -7.36 1.93
N MET A 306 -4.77 -7.24 2.96
CA MET A 306 -3.67 -6.26 3.10
C MET A 306 -4.18 -4.81 3.28
N ASP A 307 -3.39 -3.81 2.90
CA ASP A 307 -3.68 -2.38 3.08
C ASP A 307 -4.35 -1.75 1.86
N ILE A 308 -5.17 -0.72 2.11
CA ILE A 308 -5.71 0.19 1.09
C ILE A 308 -5.23 1.62 1.33
N HIS A 309 -4.82 2.29 0.25
CA HIS A 309 -4.34 3.66 0.24
C HIS A 309 -5.20 4.52 -0.69
N LEU A 310 -5.61 5.68 -0.22
CA LEU A 310 -6.41 6.64 -0.99
C LEU A 310 -5.76 8.02 -0.94
N VAL A 311 -5.50 8.62 -2.11
CA VAL A 311 -5.10 10.02 -2.25
C VAL A 311 -6.22 10.78 -2.95
N LEU A 312 -6.84 11.72 -2.25
CA LEU A 312 -7.80 12.64 -2.85
C LEU A 312 -7.12 13.96 -3.17
N ILE A 313 -7.19 14.37 -4.44
CA ILE A 313 -6.69 15.65 -4.93
C ILE A 313 -7.90 16.45 -5.40
N THR A 314 -8.20 17.54 -4.70
CA THR A 314 -9.42 18.36 -4.90
C THR A 314 -9.10 19.84 -5.00
N ASN A 315 -10.11 20.67 -5.29
CA ASN A 315 -9.93 22.11 -5.49
C ASN A 315 -8.84 22.45 -6.52
N MET A 316 -8.90 21.76 -7.66
CA MET A 316 -7.93 21.86 -8.76
C MET A 316 -8.23 22.99 -9.75
N GLN A 317 -9.12 23.94 -9.38
CA GLN A 317 -9.54 25.07 -10.21
C GLN A 317 -8.76 26.33 -9.88
#